data_AF-A0A523VEZ8-F1
#
_entry.id   AF-A0A523VEZ8-F1
#
_cell.length_a   1.000
_cell.length_b   1.000
_cell.length_c   1.000
_cell.angle_alpha   90.00
_cell.angle_beta   90.00
_cell.angle_gamma   90.00
#
_symmetry.space_group_name_H-M   'P 1'
#
loop_
_entity.id
_entity.type
_entity.pdbx_description
1 polymer ?
#
loop_
_entity_poly.entity_id
_entity_poly.type
_entity_poly.pdbx_seq_one_letter_code
_entity_poly.pdbx_strand_id
1 'polypeptide(L)' 'RHVVMLPGSLGEALDCLAEDKVVQDALGEHVYQRFVRAKRQEWDEYRMQVSGWEVERYLPTF' A
#
# COMPACT_ATOMS: atom_id res chain seq x y z
N ARG A 1 -22.18 -11.67 12.56
CA ARG A 1 -20.87 -11.04 12.80
C ARG A 1 -20.27 -10.76 11.42
N HIS A 2 -20.30 -9.52 10.95
CA HIS A 2 -19.69 -9.19 9.66
C HIS A 2 -18.19 -9.03 9.89
N VAL A 3 -17.39 -9.91 9.29
CA VAL A 3 -15.94 -9.73 9.22
C VAL A 3 -15.69 -8.94 7.96
N VAL A 4 -15.28 -7.69 8.11
CA VAL A 4 -14.76 -6.90 7.00
C VAL A 4 -13.41 -7.47 6.59
N MET A 5 -13.21 -7.60 5.28
CA MET A 5 -11.95 -8.06 4.72
C MET A 5 -10.86 -7.03 4.99
N LEU A 6 -9.64 -7.51 5.22
CA LEU A 6 -8.48 -6.62 5.30
C LEU A 6 -8.18 -6.00 3.92
N PRO A 7 -7.48 -4.86 3.90
CA PRO A 7 -6.97 -4.25 2.66
C PRO A 7 -6.20 -5.28 1.82
N GLY A 8 -6.48 -5.31 0.51
CA GLY A 8 -5.86 -6.25 -0.43
C GLY A 8 -4.51 -5.79 -0.97
N SER A 9 -4.13 -4.54 -0.69
CA SER A 9 -2.87 -3.95 -1.12
C SER A 9 -2.27 -3.02 -0.06
N LEU A 10 -0.98 -2.71 -0.20
CA LEU A 10 -0.32 -1.70 0.62
C LEU A 10 -0.97 -0.32 0.44
N GLY A 11 -1.38 0.02 -0.78
CA GLY A 11 -2.08 1.28 -1.06
C GLY A 11 -3.36 1.43 -0.23
N GLU A 12 -4.22 0.41 -0.27
CA GLU A 12 -5.47 0.38 0.50
C GLU A 12 -5.20 0.38 2.01
N ALA A 13 -4.16 -0.34 2.47
CA ALA A 13 -3.80 -0.36 3.88
C ALA A 13 -3.37 1.03 4.39
N LEU A 14 -2.64 1.79 3.57
CA LEU A 14 -2.27 3.16 3.89
C LEU A 14 -3.48 4.11 3.88
N ASP A 15 -4.48 3.86 3.03
CA ASP A 15 -5.74 4.62 3.05
C ASP A 15 -6.53 4.35 4.33
N CYS A 16 -6.69 3.09 4.74
CA CYS A 16 -7.33 2.74 6.01
C CYS A 16 -6.57 3.32 7.21
N LEU A 17 -5.23 3.30 7.18
CA LEU A 17 -4.39 3.88 8.22
C LEU A 17 -4.59 5.41 8.34
N ALA A 18 -4.87 6.10 7.23
CA ALA A 18 -5.14 7.54 7.23
C ALA A 18 -6.46 7.91 7.92
N GLU A 19 -7.37 6.96 8.09
CA GLU A 19 -8.64 7.13 8.79
C GLU A 19 -8.56 6.69 10.28
N ASP A 20 -7.55 5.91 10.66
CA ASP A 20 -7.40 5.39 12.03
C ASP A 20 -6.62 6.35 12.95
N LYS A 21 -7.36 7.14 13.74
CA LYS A 21 -6.78 8.09 14.70
C LYS A 21 -6.05 7.41 15.86
N VAL A 22 -6.50 6.24 16.30
CA VAL A 22 -5.85 5.52 17.42
C VAL A 22 -4.43 5.13 17.03
N VAL A 23 -4.26 4.62 15.81
CA VAL A 23 -2.94 4.24 15.30
C VAL A 23 -2.08 5.46 14.98
N GLN A 24 -2.66 6.52 14.41
CA GLN A 24 -1.95 7.79 14.16
C GLN A 24 -1.37 8.37 15.46
N ASP A 25 -2.19 8.46 16.51
CA ASP A 25 -1.79 9.04 17.78
C ASP A 25 -0.75 8.17 18.50
N ALA A 26 -0.86 6.83 18.40
CA ALA A 26 0.11 5.90 18.96
C ALA A 26 1.51 6.01 18.31
N LEU A 27 1.57 6.29 17.01
CA LEU A 27 2.81 6.53 16.29
C LEU A 27 3.37 7.93 16.54
N GLY A 28 2.48 8.91 16.72
CA GLY A 28 2.81 10.32 16.82
C GLY A 28 3.11 10.95 15.45
N GLU A 29 2.85 12.25 15.34
CA GLU A 29 2.82 13.01 14.09
C GLU A 29 4.06 12.78 13.20
N HIS A 30 5.26 12.91 13.78
CA HIS A 30 6.51 12.87 13.01
C HIS A 30 6.82 11.48 12.43
N VAL A 31 6.57 10.42 13.22
CA VAL A 31 6.78 9.04 12.79
C VAL A 31 5.73 8.65 11.76
N TYR A 32 4.46 8.98 12.04
CA TYR A 32 3.36 8.71 11.13
C TYR A 32 3.59 9.34 9.76
N GLN A 33 3.88 10.63 9.69
CA GLN A 33 4.11 11.32 8.41
C GLN A 33 5.27 10.70 7.62
N ARG A 34 6.39 10.41 8.28
CA ARG A 34 7.57 9.81 7.63
C ARG A 34 7.27 8.41 7.13
N PHE A 35 6.56 7.61 7.93
CA PHE A 35 6.17 6.27 7.58
C PHE A 35 5.25 6.25 6.35
N VAL A 36 4.15 7.02 6.38
CA VAL A 36 3.18 7.08 5.28
C VAL A 36 3.86 7.57 4.00
N ARG A 37 4.70 8.61 4.08
CA ARG A 37 5.44 9.11 2.92
C ARG A 37 6.34 8.05 2.31
N ALA A 38 7.14 7.36 3.12
CA ALA A 38 8.04 6.32 2.65
C ALA A 38 7.28 5.15 2.03
N LYS A 39 6.18 4.71 2.66
CA LYS A 39 5.38 3.59 2.17
C LYS A 39 4.53 3.91 0.95
N ARG A 40 4.07 5.16 0.79
CA ARG A 40 3.44 5.61 -0.46
C ARG A 40 4.43 5.59 -1.63
N GLN A 41 5.66 6.07 -1.40
CA GLN A 41 6.70 5.99 -2.42
C GLN A 41 7.00 4.55 -2.82
N GLU A 42 7.19 3.65 -1.85
CA GLU A 42 7.40 2.21 -2.10
C GLU A 42 6.24 1.59 -2.91
N TRP A 43 5.01 1.95 -2.58
CA TRP A 43 3.83 1.48 -3.31
C TRP A 43 3.78 1.98 -4.75
N ASP A 44 4.09 3.26 -4.97
CA ASP A 44 4.14 3.84 -6.31
C ASP A 44 5.25 3.21 -7.16
N GLU A 45 6.44 2.99 -6.59
CA GLU A 45 7.54 2.31 -7.27
C GLU A 45 7.14 0.88 -7.68
N TYR A 46 6.53 0.12 -6.76
CA TYR A 46 6.08 -1.24 -7.02
C TYR A 46 5.04 -1.32 -8.14
N ARG A 47 3.98 -0.50 -8.08
CA ARG A 47 2.86 -0.59 -9.04
C ARG A 47 3.21 -0.09 -10.44
N MET A 48 4.28 0.69 -10.58
CA MET A 48 4.80 1.15 -11.87
C MET A 48 5.80 0.17 -12.49
N GLN A 49 6.26 -0.83 -11.74
CA GLN A 49 7.20 -1.81 -12.24
C GLN A 49 6.49 -2.85 -13.10
N VAL A 50 7.00 -3.08 -14.31
CA VAL A 50 6.64 -4.26 -15.10
C VAL A 50 7.40 -5.46 -14.53
N SER A 51 6.65 -6.39 -13.95
CA SER A 51 7.19 -7.60 -13.35
C SER A 51 7.58 -8.64 -14.40
N GLY A 52 8.52 -9.53 -14.05
CA GLY A 52 8.88 -10.65 -14.92
C GLY A 52 7.68 -11.55 -15.26
N TRP A 53 6.74 -11.70 -14.31
CA TRP A 53 5.49 -12.42 -14.53
C TRP A 53 4.65 -11.79 -15.65
N GLU A 54 4.53 -10.46 -15.68
CA GLU A 54 3.80 -9.75 -16.75
C GLU A 54 4.48 -9.92 -18.10
N VAL A 55 5.82 -9.84 -18.13
CA VAL A 55 6.60 -10.07 -19.36
C VAL A 55 6.35 -11.49 -19.87
N GLU A 56 6.55 -12.50 -19.04
CA GLU A 56 6.34 -13.91 -19.42
C GLU A 56 4.91 -14.19 -19.87
N ARG A 57 3.93 -13.55 -19.23
CA ARG A 57 2.51 -13.79 -19.48
C ARG A 57 2.00 -13.11 -20.75
N TYR A 58 2.42 -11.88 -20.99
CA TYR A 58 1.84 -11.02 -22.03
C TYR A 58 2.73 -10.85 -23.25
N LEU A 59 4.06 -10.82 -23.10
CA LEU A 59 4.97 -10.60 -24.24
C LEU A 59 4.88 -11.68 -25.34
N PRO A 60 4.65 -12.98 -25.05
CA PRO A 60 4.45 -14.00 -26.09
C PRO A 60 3.04 -14.02 -26.70
N THR A 61 2.08 -13.37 -26.06
CA THR A 61 0.65 -13.43 -26.44
C THR A 61 0.25 -12.29 -27.39
N PHE A 62 1.04 -11.22 -27.44
CA PHE A 62 0.84 -10.04 -28.28
C PHE A 62 2.04 -9.84 -29.20
#